data_AF-A0A8S0SBW9-F1
#
_entry.id   AF-A0A8S0SBW9-F1
#
_cell.length_a   1.000
_cell.length_b   1.000
_cell.length_c   1.000
_cell.angle_alpha   90.00
_cell.angle_beta   90.00
_cell.angle_gamma   90.00
#
_symmetry.space_group_name_H-M   'P 1'
#
loop_
_entity.id
_entity.type
_entity.pdbx_description
1 polymer ?
#
loop_
_entity_poly.entity_id
_entity_poly.type
_entity_poly.pdbx_seq_one_letter_code
_entity_poly.pdbx_strand_id
1 'polypeptide(L)'
;MATFQSTSIFLSPKLSHFIPKFQNPISKSLIFPSISNPKPKPSLKLKNKMSIRTQTQPMGTDLDPSLMQQAIQLVQSSPPTWQSAIFSNLVIFLLGSPLLVSGLSLPGIGAAFLLGTLTWRAFGPSGFLLVATYFVIGTAATKVKMAQKEAQGVAEKRKGRRGPGSVIGSSAAGCFCAFLSIYGIGGEAFARLWELGFVASFCTKLSDTVSSEIGKAYGKTTYLVTTFKIVPRGTEGAVSVEGTLAGLLASMLLASIGCQMGEINGLEAIICVVASQIANLGESIIGAALQEKEGFQWLNNDVVNIINISMGSILAVLIQQIVLQSWHA
;
A
#
# COMPACT_ATOMS: atom_id res chain seq x y z
N MET A 1 -66.44 -8.54 21.59
CA MET A 1 -65.84 -8.85 22.90
C MET A 1 -65.18 -7.58 23.41
N ALA A 2 -65.58 -7.17 24.63
CA ALA A 2 -65.21 -6.01 25.47
C ALA A 2 -63.92 -5.19 25.15
N THR A 3 -63.92 -3.85 25.00
CA THR A 3 -64.08 -2.68 25.92
C THR A 3 -62.88 -2.27 26.82
N PHE A 4 -62.52 -0.96 26.73
CA PHE A 4 -61.88 -0.05 27.74
C PHE A 4 -60.41 -0.37 28.17
N GLN A 5 -59.49 0.55 28.53
CA GLN A 5 -59.54 1.93 29.04
C GLN A 5 -58.12 2.57 28.99
N SER A 6 -58.06 3.91 28.98
CA SER A 6 -56.83 4.71 29.18
C SER A 6 -56.32 4.69 30.61
N THR A 7 -54.99 4.75 30.80
CA THR A 7 -54.41 5.35 32.02
C THR A 7 -53.08 6.05 31.70
N SER A 8 -53.10 7.38 31.84
CA SER A 8 -51.95 8.29 31.87
C SER A 8 -51.27 8.23 33.24
N ILE A 9 -49.93 8.13 33.27
CA ILE A 9 -49.13 8.39 34.47
C ILE A 9 -48.10 9.49 34.16
N PHE A 10 -48.21 10.57 34.94
CA PHE A 10 -47.30 11.70 35.11
C PHE A 10 -45.96 11.28 35.72
N LEU A 11 -44.83 11.90 35.32
CA LEU A 11 -43.79 12.40 36.25
C LEU A 11 -42.66 13.20 35.53
N SER A 12 -42.71 14.52 35.75
CA SER A 12 -41.66 15.53 35.94
C SER A 12 -40.37 15.61 35.07
N PRO A 13 -40.04 16.82 34.56
CA PRO A 13 -38.72 17.15 34.02
C PRO A 13 -37.84 17.81 35.10
N LYS A 14 -36.58 17.38 35.23
CA LYS A 14 -35.46 18.17 35.80
C LYS A 14 -34.19 17.32 35.85
N LEU A 15 -33.18 17.66 35.05
CA LEU A 15 -31.80 17.81 35.52
C LEU A 15 -30.99 18.58 34.47
N SER A 16 -30.69 19.83 34.80
CA SER A 16 -29.77 20.74 34.10
C SER A 16 -28.57 21.01 35.00
N HIS A 17 -27.45 21.35 34.36
CA HIS A 17 -26.15 21.80 34.90
C HIS A 17 -25.13 20.73 35.26
N PHE A 18 -24.03 20.69 34.47
CA PHE A 18 -22.75 21.26 34.90
C PHE A 18 -21.84 21.46 33.67
N ILE A 19 -21.61 22.72 33.29
CA ILE A 19 -20.56 23.18 32.36
C ILE A 19 -19.77 24.24 33.14
N PRO A 20 -18.46 24.09 33.39
CA PRO A 20 -17.67 25.16 33.98
C PRO A 20 -17.24 26.16 32.89
N LYS A 21 -17.69 27.41 33.05
CA LYS A 21 -17.14 28.60 32.39
C LYS A 21 -15.85 29.02 33.11
N PHE A 22 -14.75 29.17 32.37
CA PHE A 22 -13.57 29.89 32.85
C PHE A 22 -13.75 31.39 32.59
N GLN A 23 -13.70 32.20 33.66
CA GLN A 23 -13.71 33.66 33.64
C GLN A 23 -12.29 34.22 33.74
N ASN A 24 -12.02 35.24 32.92
CA ASN A 24 -10.90 36.18 33.03
C ASN A 24 -11.09 37.18 34.19
N PRO A 25 -10.00 37.67 34.79
CA PRO A 25 -10.00 39.01 35.38
C PRO A 25 -8.83 39.91 34.91
N ILE A 26 -9.22 41.05 34.31
CA ILE A 26 -8.85 42.45 34.64
C ILE A 26 -7.35 42.86 34.78
N SER A 27 -6.91 43.66 33.79
CA SER A 27 -6.14 44.93 33.83
C SER A 27 -5.51 45.42 35.15
N LYS A 28 -4.20 45.80 35.11
CA LYS A 28 -3.67 47.07 35.63
C LYS A 28 -2.21 47.35 35.20
N SER A 29 -1.97 48.61 34.83
CA SER A 29 -0.73 49.27 34.40
C SER A 29 0.21 49.65 35.56
N LEU A 30 1.54 49.56 35.35
CA LEU A 30 2.61 50.21 36.14
C LEU A 30 3.78 50.50 35.15
N ILE A 31 4.01 51.71 34.64
CA ILE A 31 4.61 52.94 35.21
C ILE A 31 6.04 52.73 35.77
N PHE A 32 7.01 53.34 35.07
CA PHE A 32 8.44 53.51 35.39
C PHE A 32 8.68 54.35 36.65
N PRO A 33 9.87 54.21 37.28
CA PRO A 33 10.62 55.41 37.65
C PRO A 33 12.09 55.37 37.22
N SER A 34 12.59 56.58 36.93
CA SER A 34 13.96 56.99 36.62
C SER A 34 14.53 57.73 37.84
N ILE A 35 15.71 57.33 38.34
CA ILE A 35 16.55 58.08 39.32
C ILE A 35 18.02 57.63 39.08
N SER A 36 18.82 58.38 38.32
CA SER A 36 19.78 59.45 38.68
C SER A 36 21.17 58.99 39.17
N ASN A 37 22.20 59.48 38.47
CA ASN A 37 23.66 59.32 38.69
C ASN A 37 24.19 60.04 39.97
N PRO A 38 25.39 59.65 40.47
CA PRO A 38 26.53 60.57 40.40
C PRO A 38 27.92 59.95 40.07
N LYS A 39 28.83 60.83 39.59
CA LYS A 39 30.24 60.73 39.13
C LYS A 39 31.28 60.55 40.30
N PRO A 40 32.64 60.56 40.08
CA PRO A 40 33.54 60.02 39.03
C PRO A 40 34.81 59.23 39.55
N LYS A 41 35.43 58.43 38.65
CA LYS A 41 36.87 58.06 38.40
C LYS A 41 37.90 57.94 39.57
N PRO A 42 38.85 56.96 39.52
CA PRO A 42 40.06 57.14 38.70
C PRO A 42 40.48 55.94 37.82
N SER A 43 41.20 56.33 36.77
CA SER A 43 41.89 55.55 35.73
C SER A 43 42.94 54.57 36.26
N LEU A 44 43.14 53.44 35.57
CA LEU A 44 44.49 52.96 35.23
C LEU A 44 44.49 51.82 34.17
N LYS A 45 45.20 52.12 33.08
CA LYS A 45 46.00 51.26 32.19
C LYS A 45 45.30 50.25 31.27
N LEU A 46 45.20 50.73 30.03
CA LEU A 46 45.23 50.03 28.74
C LEU A 46 46.16 48.80 28.75
N LYS A 47 45.61 47.61 28.47
CA LYS A 47 46.35 46.48 27.88
C LYS A 47 45.53 45.93 26.73
N ASN A 48 46.12 45.96 25.54
CA ASN A 48 45.58 45.43 24.29
C ASN A 48 44.97 44.05 24.48
N LYS A 49 43.65 43.93 24.24
CA LYS A 49 43.00 42.63 24.09
C LYS A 49 42.52 42.49 22.65
N MET A 50 43.21 41.57 21.98
CA MET A 50 42.91 40.98 20.68
C MET A 50 41.40 40.88 20.41
N SER A 51 40.97 41.39 19.26
CA SER A 51 39.63 41.19 18.73
C SER A 51 39.38 39.68 18.53
N ILE A 52 38.51 39.10 19.35
CA ILE A 52 37.91 37.80 19.04
C ILE A 52 36.84 38.08 17.99
N ARG A 53 37.20 37.85 16.73
CA ARG A 53 36.24 37.75 15.63
C ARG A 53 35.61 36.37 15.73
N THR A 54 34.44 36.29 16.33
CA THR A 54 33.59 35.09 16.28
C THR A 54 33.24 34.84 14.81
N GLN A 55 33.94 33.89 14.17
CA GLN A 55 33.50 33.33 12.90
C GLN A 55 32.30 32.42 13.21
N THR A 56 31.10 32.92 12.99
CA THR A 56 29.94 32.06 12.73
C THR A 56 30.14 31.46 11.35
N GLN A 57 30.72 30.26 11.29
CA GLN A 57 30.62 29.42 10.10
C GLN A 57 29.15 29.01 9.95
N PRO A 58 28.54 29.11 8.76
CA PRO A 58 27.27 28.47 8.52
C PRO A 58 27.47 26.96 8.69
N MET A 59 26.58 26.30 9.43
CA MET A 59 26.54 24.85 9.55
C MET A 59 26.13 24.27 8.19
N GLY A 60 27.10 24.18 7.28
CA GLY A 60 26.98 23.42 6.05
C GLY A 60 26.88 21.95 6.41
N THR A 61 25.78 21.32 6.02
CA THR A 61 25.67 19.86 6.01
C THR A 61 26.54 19.33 4.87
N ASP A 62 27.86 19.37 5.04
CA ASP A 62 28.80 18.72 4.12
C ASP A 62 28.72 17.21 4.39
N LEU A 63 27.81 16.53 3.68
CA LEU A 63 27.76 15.07 3.64
C LEU A 63 29.12 14.58 3.13
N ASP A 64 29.81 13.77 3.94
CA ASP A 64 31.12 13.20 3.60
C ASP A 64 31.06 12.52 2.21
N PRO A 65 31.86 12.96 1.22
CA PRO A 65 31.90 12.37 -0.10
C PRO A 65 32.17 10.86 -0.10
N SER A 66 32.88 10.35 0.91
CA SER A 66 33.13 8.92 1.08
C SER A 66 31.87 8.13 1.47
N LEU A 67 31.01 8.70 2.32
CA LEU A 67 29.70 8.13 2.68
C LEU A 67 28.76 8.14 1.47
N MET A 68 28.76 9.20 0.66
CA MET A 68 27.98 9.27 -0.57
C MET A 68 28.42 8.19 -1.58
N GLN A 69 29.73 7.98 -1.73
CA GLN A 69 30.24 6.95 -2.62
C GLN A 69 29.87 5.53 -2.16
N GLN A 70 29.94 5.27 -0.85
CA GLN A 70 29.50 3.99 -0.28
C GLN A 70 27.98 3.76 -0.47
N ALA A 71 27.17 4.80 -0.29
CA ALA A 71 25.73 4.72 -0.52
C ALA A 71 25.41 4.40 -1.99
N ILE A 72 26.10 5.06 -2.94
CA ILE A 72 25.94 4.78 -4.38
C ILE A 72 26.32 3.33 -4.70
N GLN A 73 27.44 2.84 -4.16
CA GLN A 73 27.87 1.46 -4.37
C GLN A 73 26.89 0.44 -3.80
N LEU A 74 26.30 0.71 -2.63
CA LEU A 74 25.26 -0.15 -2.07
C LEU A 74 24.02 -0.20 -2.96
N VAL A 75 23.53 0.93 -3.46
CA VAL A 75 22.34 0.97 -4.33
C VAL A 75 22.59 0.27 -5.67
N GLN A 76 23.81 0.32 -6.20
CA GLN A 76 24.17 -0.27 -7.50
C GLN A 76 24.63 -1.74 -7.41
N SER A 77 24.61 -2.36 -6.23
CA SER A 77 25.13 -3.72 -6.07
C SER A 77 24.35 -4.74 -6.93
N SER A 78 25.08 -5.52 -7.73
CA SER A 78 24.54 -6.55 -8.62
C SER A 78 25.31 -7.87 -8.44
N PRO A 79 24.70 -8.95 -7.94
CA PRO A 79 23.31 -9.03 -7.47
C PRO A 79 23.08 -8.22 -6.19
N PRO A 80 21.83 -7.78 -5.92
CA PRO A 80 21.50 -7.08 -4.69
C PRO A 80 21.83 -7.91 -3.44
N THR A 81 22.54 -7.31 -2.49
CA THR A 81 22.81 -7.88 -1.16
C THR A 81 21.67 -7.53 -0.18
N TRP A 82 21.59 -8.24 0.95
CA TRP A 82 20.63 -7.88 2.01
C TRP A 82 20.84 -6.45 2.55
N GLN A 83 22.11 -6.02 2.65
CA GLN A 83 22.45 -4.66 3.07
C GLN A 83 21.95 -3.63 2.05
N SER A 84 22.20 -3.86 0.75
CA SER A 84 21.69 -2.98 -0.31
C SER A 84 20.17 -2.91 -0.33
N ALA A 85 19.50 -4.04 -0.10
CA ALA A 85 18.04 -4.14 -0.12
C ALA A 85 17.43 -3.35 1.03
N ILE A 86 17.92 -3.54 2.26
CA ILE A 86 17.44 -2.79 3.43
C ILE A 86 17.71 -1.30 3.26
N PHE A 87 18.91 -0.92 2.82
CA PHE A 87 19.28 0.48 2.62
C PHE A 87 18.42 1.16 1.56
N SER A 88 18.31 0.58 0.37
CA SER A 88 17.54 1.16 -0.74
C SER A 88 16.06 1.24 -0.39
N ASN A 89 15.51 0.17 0.20
CA ASN A 89 14.13 0.14 0.63
C ASN A 89 13.84 1.18 1.72
N LEU A 90 14.76 1.39 2.67
CA LEU A 90 14.63 2.44 3.69
C LEU A 90 14.59 3.83 3.06
N VAL A 91 15.52 4.14 2.14
CA VAL A 91 15.53 5.43 1.43
C VAL A 91 14.21 5.65 0.69
N ILE A 92 13.73 4.64 -0.03
CA ILE A 92 12.47 4.73 -0.78
C ILE A 92 11.27 4.91 0.15
N PHE A 93 11.21 4.19 1.28
CA PHE A 93 10.11 4.32 2.24
C PHE A 93 10.08 5.68 2.93
N LEU A 94 11.25 6.27 3.20
CA LEU A 94 11.35 7.62 3.75
C LEU A 94 10.80 8.66 2.75
N LEU A 95 11.28 8.60 1.50
CA LEU A 95 10.85 9.51 0.43
C LEU A 95 9.37 9.31 0.04
N GLY A 96 8.91 8.06 0.01
CA GLY A 96 7.56 7.65 -0.34
C GLY A 96 6.55 7.72 0.82
N SER A 97 6.98 8.15 2.01
CA SER A 97 6.14 8.15 3.22
C SER A 97 4.77 8.84 3.05
N PRO A 98 4.60 9.96 2.31
CA PRO A 98 3.28 10.57 2.11
C PRO A 98 2.31 9.66 1.34
N LEU A 99 2.82 8.91 0.35
CA LEU A 99 2.01 7.96 -0.42
C LEU A 99 1.68 6.72 0.41
N LEU A 100 2.66 6.20 1.16
CA LEU A 100 2.52 5.01 2.01
C LEU A 100 1.44 5.20 3.08
N VAL A 101 1.47 6.32 3.82
CA VAL A 101 0.46 6.58 4.86
C VAL A 101 -0.94 6.77 4.29
N SER A 102 -1.03 7.14 3.01
CA SER A 102 -2.29 7.31 2.30
C SER A 102 -2.95 5.98 1.92
N GLY A 103 -2.16 4.91 1.76
CA GLY A 103 -2.62 3.59 1.26
C GLY A 103 -2.44 2.44 2.26
N LEU A 104 -1.64 2.61 3.31
CA LEU A 104 -1.34 1.57 4.30
C LEU A 104 -1.62 2.04 5.73
N SER A 105 -1.99 1.10 6.61
CA SER A 105 -1.94 1.31 8.06
C SER A 105 -0.50 1.29 8.58
N LEU A 106 -0.24 1.79 9.80
CA LEU A 106 1.10 1.75 10.40
C LEU A 106 1.69 0.31 10.44
N PRO A 107 0.97 -0.72 10.92
CA PRO A 107 1.44 -2.11 10.81
C PRO A 107 1.57 -2.59 9.36
N GLY A 108 0.73 -2.08 8.44
CA GLY A 108 0.82 -2.37 7.01
C GLY A 108 2.10 -1.84 6.37
N ILE A 109 2.61 -0.69 6.80
CA ILE A 109 3.91 -0.16 6.36
C ILE A 109 5.04 -1.10 6.78
N GLY A 110 4.99 -1.66 8.00
CA GLY A 110 5.97 -2.66 8.45
C GLY A 110 5.96 -3.93 7.58
N ALA A 111 4.77 -4.46 7.27
CA ALA A 111 4.63 -5.60 6.36
C ALA A 111 5.14 -5.27 4.94
N ALA A 112 4.81 -4.09 4.42
CA ALA A 112 5.25 -3.63 3.11
C ALA A 112 6.78 -3.41 3.07
N PHE A 113 7.39 -3.00 4.18
CA PHE A 113 8.85 -2.85 4.26
C PHE A 113 9.54 -4.21 4.15
N LEU A 114 9.03 -5.24 4.84
CA LEU A 114 9.57 -6.60 4.73
C LEU A 114 9.43 -7.14 3.30
N LEU A 115 8.25 -6.95 2.70
CA LEU A 115 8.01 -7.29 1.29
C LEU A 115 9.00 -6.56 0.36
N GLY A 116 9.13 -5.24 0.48
CA GLY A 116 10.01 -4.44 -0.36
C GLY A 116 11.47 -4.85 -0.25
N THR A 117 11.93 -5.20 0.96
CA THR A 117 13.28 -5.73 1.20
C THR A 117 13.48 -7.07 0.48
N LEU A 118 12.51 -7.98 0.60
CA LEU A 118 12.57 -9.29 -0.04
C LEU A 118 12.55 -9.17 -1.57
N THR A 119 11.68 -8.32 -2.11
CA THR A 119 11.60 -8.02 -3.54
C THR A 119 12.89 -7.43 -4.07
N TRP A 120 13.45 -6.41 -3.41
CA TRP A 120 14.72 -5.82 -3.84
C TRP A 120 15.85 -6.84 -3.80
N ARG A 121 15.88 -7.68 -2.77
CA ARG A 121 16.90 -8.74 -2.66
C ARG A 121 16.81 -9.77 -3.79
N ALA A 122 15.60 -10.13 -4.21
CA ALA A 122 15.37 -11.15 -5.23
C ALA A 122 15.50 -10.62 -6.66
N PHE A 123 14.89 -9.46 -6.93
CA PHE A 123 14.65 -8.93 -8.29
C PHE A 123 15.17 -7.50 -8.47
N GLY A 124 15.86 -6.94 -7.47
CA GLY A 124 16.51 -5.64 -7.59
C GLY A 124 15.52 -4.46 -7.76
N PRO A 125 16.01 -3.34 -8.35
CA PRO A 125 15.22 -2.12 -8.49
C PRO A 125 14.03 -2.28 -9.46
N SER A 126 14.16 -3.13 -10.48
CA SER A 126 13.14 -3.39 -11.50
C SER A 126 11.93 -4.10 -10.90
N GLY A 127 12.13 -5.21 -10.18
CA GLY A 127 11.06 -5.88 -9.45
C GLY A 127 10.43 -5.00 -8.37
N PHE A 128 11.23 -4.15 -7.69
CA PHE A 128 10.70 -3.20 -6.71
C PHE A 128 9.79 -2.15 -7.36
N LEU A 129 10.19 -1.60 -8.51
CA LEU A 129 9.39 -0.62 -9.27
C LEU A 129 8.03 -1.20 -9.69
N LEU A 130 7.99 -2.48 -10.02
CA LEU A 130 6.74 -3.19 -10.33
C LEU A 130 5.80 -3.22 -9.12
N VAL A 131 6.31 -3.59 -7.94
CA VAL A 131 5.53 -3.58 -6.68
C VAL A 131 5.08 -2.17 -6.30
N ALA A 132 5.96 -1.17 -6.47
CA ALA A 132 5.63 0.23 -6.23
C ALA A 132 4.51 0.72 -7.16
N THR A 133 4.56 0.34 -8.44
CA THR A 133 3.53 0.66 -9.43
C THR A 133 2.19 0.03 -9.07
N TYR A 134 2.19 -1.27 -8.72
CA TYR A 134 1.01 -1.95 -8.19
C TYR A 134 0.42 -1.19 -6.99
N PHE A 135 1.26 -0.79 -6.04
CA PHE A 135 0.82 -0.09 -4.84
C PHE A 135 0.18 1.26 -5.16
N VAL A 136 0.81 2.06 -6.03
CA VAL A 136 0.31 3.38 -6.42
C VAL A 136 -1.02 3.26 -7.16
N ILE A 137 -1.10 2.42 -8.20
CA ILE A 137 -2.31 2.26 -9.00
C ILE A 137 -3.43 1.62 -8.17
N GLY A 138 -3.11 0.59 -7.39
CA GLY A 138 -4.07 -0.06 -6.50
C GLY A 138 -4.63 0.90 -5.45
N THR A 139 -3.78 1.74 -4.85
CA THR A 139 -4.22 2.77 -3.88
C THR A 139 -5.06 3.87 -4.55
N ALA A 140 -4.72 4.24 -5.79
CA ALA A 140 -5.53 5.19 -6.54
C ALA A 140 -6.92 4.61 -6.84
N ALA A 141 -7.00 3.36 -7.29
CA ALA A 141 -8.24 2.66 -7.58
C ALA A 141 -9.16 2.57 -6.35
N THR A 142 -8.63 2.23 -5.17
CA THR A 142 -9.42 2.18 -3.92
C THR A 142 -10.00 3.54 -3.54
N LYS A 143 -9.40 4.65 -4.00
CA LYS A 143 -9.88 6.01 -3.72
C LYS A 143 -10.87 6.56 -4.73
N VAL A 144 -11.02 5.93 -5.89
CA VAL A 144 -12.01 6.34 -6.91
C VAL A 144 -13.41 6.31 -6.32
N LYS A 145 -14.12 7.44 -6.41
CA LYS A 145 -15.51 7.62 -5.94
C LYS A 145 -15.72 7.14 -4.48
N MET A 146 -14.75 7.40 -3.60
CA MET A 146 -14.81 6.93 -2.21
C MET A 146 -16.11 7.33 -1.49
N ALA A 147 -16.56 8.58 -1.60
CA ALA A 147 -17.79 9.05 -0.96
C ALA A 147 -19.04 8.25 -1.41
N GLN A 148 -19.12 7.88 -2.70
CA GLN A 148 -20.20 7.04 -3.21
C GLN A 148 -20.13 5.63 -2.62
N LYS A 149 -18.93 5.04 -2.57
CA LYS A 149 -18.73 3.69 -2.02
C LYS A 149 -19.02 3.64 -0.53
N GLU A 150 -18.68 4.70 0.22
CA GLU A 150 -18.98 4.82 1.65
C GLU A 150 -20.50 4.93 1.88
N ALA A 151 -21.20 5.76 1.10
CA ALA A 151 -22.66 5.88 1.17
C ALA A 151 -23.38 4.57 0.83
N GLN A 152 -22.78 3.72 0.01
CA GLN A 152 -23.31 2.41 -0.39
C GLN A 152 -22.86 1.26 0.53
N GLY A 153 -22.00 1.51 1.52
CA GLY A 153 -21.46 0.47 2.41
C GLY A 153 -20.48 -0.51 1.75
N VAL A 154 -20.02 -0.23 0.53
CA VAL A 154 -19.11 -1.09 -0.27
C VAL A 154 -17.69 -0.54 -0.34
N ALA A 155 -17.41 0.53 0.41
CA ALA A 155 -16.07 1.12 0.47
C ALA A 155 -15.06 0.17 1.08
N GLU A 156 -13.84 0.23 0.53
CA GLU A 156 -12.70 -0.48 1.07
C GLU A 156 -12.45 -0.07 2.52
N LYS A 157 -12.17 -1.05 3.38
CA LYS A 157 -11.99 -0.85 4.82
C LYS A 157 -10.94 0.24 5.10
N ARG A 158 -11.12 0.98 6.19
CA ARG A 158 -10.18 2.03 6.65
C ARG A 158 -9.92 3.11 5.58
N LYS A 159 -10.95 3.51 4.82
CA LYS A 159 -10.85 4.52 3.73
C LYS A 159 -9.80 4.14 2.67
N GLY A 160 -9.73 2.86 2.33
CA GLY A 160 -8.75 2.33 1.37
C GLY A 160 -7.37 2.02 1.93
N ARG A 161 -7.14 2.18 3.25
CA ARG A 161 -5.86 1.81 3.87
C ARG A 161 -5.76 0.32 4.15
N ARG A 162 -4.80 -0.34 3.50
CA ARG A 162 -4.53 -1.78 3.66
C ARG A 162 -3.77 -2.06 4.94
N GLY A 163 -4.22 -3.08 5.67
CA GLY A 163 -3.57 -3.58 6.88
C GLY A 163 -2.48 -4.60 6.58
N PRO A 164 -1.78 -5.12 7.60
CA PRO A 164 -0.74 -6.14 7.40
C PRO A 164 -1.30 -7.42 6.76
N GLY A 165 -2.49 -7.88 7.17
CA GLY A 165 -3.16 -9.04 6.55
C GLY A 165 -3.39 -8.85 5.06
N SER A 166 -3.86 -7.67 4.65
CA SER A 166 -4.09 -7.36 3.24
C SER A 166 -2.80 -7.20 2.44
N VAL A 167 -1.72 -6.70 3.05
CA VAL A 167 -0.40 -6.64 2.39
C VAL A 167 0.14 -8.06 2.17
N ILE A 168 0.16 -8.88 3.22
CA ILE A 168 0.60 -10.29 3.15
C ILE A 168 -0.26 -11.04 2.14
N GLY A 169 -1.58 -10.88 2.22
CA GLY A 169 -2.51 -11.55 1.32
C GLY A 169 -2.37 -11.13 -0.14
N SER A 170 -1.88 -9.91 -0.37
CA SER A 170 -1.62 -9.38 -1.72
C SER A 170 -0.24 -9.73 -2.26
N SER A 171 0.66 -10.29 -1.44
CA SER A 171 2.05 -10.51 -1.83
C SER A 171 2.56 -11.92 -1.53
N ALA A 172 1.77 -12.80 -0.92
CA ALA A 172 2.23 -14.13 -0.48
C ALA A 172 2.90 -14.94 -1.60
N ALA A 173 2.26 -15.05 -2.78
CA ALA A 173 2.84 -15.75 -3.93
C ALA A 173 4.13 -15.08 -4.42
N GLY A 174 4.14 -13.74 -4.53
CA GLY A 174 5.34 -12.99 -4.90
C GLY A 174 6.49 -13.15 -3.90
N CYS A 175 6.20 -13.15 -2.59
CA CYS A 175 7.18 -13.43 -1.53
C CYS A 175 7.74 -14.84 -1.66
N PHE A 176 6.89 -15.81 -1.97
CA PHE A 176 7.30 -17.19 -2.17
C PHE A 176 8.23 -17.33 -3.38
N CYS A 177 7.87 -16.74 -4.52
CA CYS A 177 8.74 -16.66 -5.69
C CYS A 177 10.07 -15.96 -5.40
N ALA A 178 10.05 -14.83 -4.69
CA ALA A 178 11.25 -14.12 -4.27
C ALA A 178 12.15 -14.99 -3.38
N PHE A 179 11.57 -15.70 -2.42
CA PHE A 179 12.29 -16.63 -1.57
C PHE A 179 12.95 -17.75 -2.38
N LEU A 180 12.19 -18.41 -3.26
CA LEU A 180 12.73 -19.48 -4.11
C LEU A 180 13.86 -18.99 -5.02
N SER A 181 13.73 -17.78 -5.58
CA SER A 181 14.77 -17.13 -6.38
C SER A 181 16.05 -16.87 -5.57
N ILE A 182 15.93 -16.30 -4.36
CA ILE A 182 17.08 -15.99 -3.50
C ILE A 182 17.88 -17.24 -3.12
N TYR A 183 17.20 -18.35 -2.87
CA TYR A 183 17.84 -19.62 -2.50
C TYR A 183 18.19 -20.50 -3.71
N GLY A 184 17.94 -20.04 -4.94
CA GLY A 184 18.29 -20.76 -6.17
C GLY A 184 17.60 -22.11 -6.31
N ILE A 185 16.40 -22.27 -5.76
CA ILE A 185 15.67 -23.54 -5.78
C ILE A 185 15.33 -23.91 -7.23
N GLY A 186 15.81 -25.07 -7.69
CA GLY A 186 15.64 -25.53 -9.08
C GLY A 186 16.72 -25.01 -10.05
N GLY A 187 17.68 -24.20 -9.60
CA GLY A 187 18.77 -23.68 -10.43
C GLY A 187 18.32 -22.64 -11.48
N GLU A 188 19.19 -22.36 -12.46
CA GLU A 188 18.96 -21.32 -13.48
C GLU A 188 17.69 -21.55 -14.30
N ALA A 189 17.34 -22.80 -14.57
CA ALA A 189 16.13 -23.17 -15.32
C ALA A 189 14.84 -22.68 -14.64
N PHE A 190 14.80 -22.70 -13.30
CA PHE A 190 13.62 -22.29 -12.53
C PHE A 190 13.68 -20.82 -12.09
N ALA A 191 14.87 -20.19 -12.09
CA ALA A 191 15.02 -18.78 -11.73
C ALA A 191 14.07 -17.88 -12.55
N ARG A 192 13.97 -18.11 -13.87
CA ARG A 192 13.04 -17.40 -14.76
C ARG A 192 11.57 -17.71 -14.48
N LEU A 193 11.26 -18.94 -14.05
CA LEU A 193 9.89 -19.30 -13.68
C LEU A 193 9.46 -18.61 -12.38
N TRP A 194 10.38 -18.42 -11.42
CA TRP A 194 10.10 -17.67 -10.19
C TRP A 194 9.89 -16.19 -10.47
N GLU A 195 10.68 -15.59 -11.37
CA GLU A 195 10.49 -14.21 -11.84
C GLU A 195 9.14 -14.04 -12.55
N LEU A 196 8.81 -14.95 -13.48
CA LEU A 196 7.49 -14.98 -14.15
C LEU A 196 6.33 -15.10 -13.14
N GLY A 197 6.44 -16.04 -12.19
CA GLY A 197 5.43 -16.24 -11.15
C GLY A 197 5.25 -15.00 -10.26
N PHE A 198 6.36 -14.34 -9.90
CA PHE A 198 6.36 -13.07 -9.18
C PHE A 198 5.59 -11.99 -9.96
N VAL A 199 5.95 -11.74 -11.22
CA VAL A 199 5.28 -10.73 -12.05
C VAL A 199 3.80 -11.06 -12.24
N ALA A 200 3.48 -12.31 -12.55
CA ALA A 200 2.10 -12.78 -12.72
C ALA A 200 1.26 -12.57 -11.45
N SER A 201 1.81 -12.83 -10.27
CA SER A 201 1.09 -12.64 -9.00
C SER A 201 0.67 -11.18 -8.77
N PHE A 202 1.55 -10.22 -9.09
CA PHE A 202 1.24 -8.79 -8.97
C PHE A 202 0.32 -8.29 -10.09
N CYS A 203 0.45 -8.79 -11.31
CA CYS A 203 -0.51 -8.52 -12.40
C CYS A 203 -1.91 -8.97 -12.01
N THR A 204 -2.03 -10.17 -11.42
CA THR A 204 -3.30 -10.71 -10.94
C THR A 204 -3.87 -9.83 -9.84
N LYS A 205 -3.05 -9.48 -8.84
CA LYS A 205 -3.54 -8.67 -7.72
C LYS A 205 -3.95 -7.26 -8.12
N LEU A 206 -3.21 -6.65 -9.04
CA LEU A 206 -3.56 -5.33 -9.55
C LEU A 206 -4.87 -5.39 -10.35
N SER A 207 -4.99 -6.36 -11.25
CA SER A 207 -6.21 -6.55 -12.05
C SER A 207 -7.43 -6.80 -11.17
N ASP A 208 -7.32 -7.67 -10.17
CA ASP A 208 -8.35 -7.93 -9.16
C ASP A 208 -8.79 -6.65 -8.42
N THR A 209 -7.81 -5.90 -7.91
CA THR A 209 -8.07 -4.64 -7.20
C THR A 209 -8.76 -3.63 -8.11
N VAL A 210 -8.23 -3.40 -9.31
CA VAL A 210 -8.77 -2.38 -10.21
C VAL A 210 -10.15 -2.81 -10.71
N SER A 211 -10.34 -4.10 -11.01
CA SER A 211 -11.63 -4.63 -11.45
C SER A 211 -12.72 -4.43 -10.41
N SER A 212 -12.47 -4.83 -9.17
CA SER A 212 -13.43 -4.70 -8.08
C SER A 212 -13.70 -3.23 -7.72
N GLU A 213 -12.67 -2.39 -7.64
CA GLU A 213 -12.84 -0.98 -7.28
C GLU A 213 -13.53 -0.14 -8.36
N ILE A 214 -13.17 -0.35 -9.63
CA ILE A 214 -13.84 0.32 -10.76
C ILE A 214 -15.25 -0.23 -10.94
N GLY A 215 -15.46 -1.55 -10.76
CA GLY A 215 -16.78 -2.16 -10.78
C GLY A 215 -17.72 -1.58 -9.72
N LYS A 216 -17.25 -1.42 -8.47
CA LYS A 216 -18.00 -0.73 -7.40
C LYS A 216 -18.32 0.72 -7.78
N ALA A 217 -17.35 1.44 -8.34
CA ALA A 217 -17.47 2.85 -8.66
C ALA A 217 -18.37 3.16 -9.88
N TYR A 218 -18.29 2.33 -10.94
CA TYR A 218 -18.87 2.62 -12.25
C TYR A 218 -19.76 1.51 -12.82
N GLY A 219 -19.69 0.28 -12.32
CA GLY A 219 -20.32 -0.89 -12.96
C GLY A 219 -21.83 -0.78 -13.11
N LYS A 220 -22.36 -0.55 -14.32
CA LYS A 220 -23.79 -0.28 -14.52
C LYS A 220 -24.67 -1.44 -14.08
N THR A 221 -24.26 -2.66 -14.44
CA THR A 221 -24.91 -3.91 -14.07
C THR A 221 -23.86 -4.89 -13.58
N THR A 222 -24.13 -5.48 -12.41
CA THR A 222 -23.27 -6.49 -11.77
C THR A 222 -23.98 -7.84 -11.76
N TYR A 223 -23.23 -8.89 -12.09
CA TYR A 223 -23.75 -10.24 -12.21
C TYR A 223 -22.97 -11.18 -11.31
N LEU A 224 -23.66 -12.16 -10.70
CA LEU A 224 -22.98 -13.24 -10.00
C LEU A 224 -22.43 -14.24 -11.01
N VAL A 225 -21.12 -14.48 -11.00
CA VAL A 225 -20.46 -15.32 -12.02
C VAL A 225 -21.00 -16.75 -12.11
N THR A 226 -21.54 -17.29 -11.01
CA THR A 226 -22.04 -18.67 -10.93
C THR A 226 -23.47 -18.85 -11.48
N THR A 227 -24.31 -17.81 -11.39
CA THR A 227 -25.74 -17.90 -11.74
C THR A 227 -26.18 -16.93 -12.83
N PHE A 228 -25.30 -15.99 -13.20
CA PHE A 228 -25.59 -14.86 -14.10
C PHE A 228 -26.78 -14.00 -13.67
N LYS A 229 -27.20 -14.09 -12.40
CA LYS A 229 -28.24 -13.22 -11.83
C LYS A 229 -27.66 -11.84 -11.55
N ILE A 230 -28.48 -10.82 -11.78
CA ILE A 230 -28.15 -9.45 -11.42
C ILE A 230 -28.14 -9.34 -9.90
N VAL A 231 -27.03 -8.83 -9.36
CA VAL A 231 -26.83 -8.62 -7.92
C VAL A 231 -26.38 -7.19 -7.65
N PRO A 232 -26.56 -6.67 -6.42
CA PRO A 232 -26.04 -5.36 -6.04
C PRO A 232 -24.52 -5.23 -6.27
N ARG A 233 -24.05 -3.99 -6.45
CA ARG A 233 -22.60 -3.73 -6.52
C ARG A 233 -21.95 -4.07 -5.19
N GLY A 234 -20.73 -4.58 -5.24
CA GLY A 234 -19.95 -4.94 -4.05
C GLY A 234 -20.38 -6.24 -3.39
N THR A 235 -21.33 -6.99 -3.96
CA THR A 235 -21.57 -8.40 -3.60
C THR A 235 -20.33 -9.23 -3.91
N GLU A 236 -19.92 -10.10 -2.98
CA GLU A 236 -18.76 -10.98 -3.17
C GLU A 236 -18.99 -11.92 -4.37
N GLY A 237 -17.97 -12.01 -5.24
CA GLY A 237 -18.05 -12.74 -6.52
C GLY A 237 -18.89 -12.09 -7.62
N ALA A 238 -19.35 -10.84 -7.43
CA ALA A 238 -20.05 -10.10 -8.47
C ALA A 238 -19.07 -9.46 -9.47
N VAL A 239 -19.36 -9.60 -10.76
CA VAL A 239 -18.56 -9.05 -11.86
C VAL A 239 -19.37 -8.02 -12.65
N SER A 240 -18.68 -7.01 -13.19
CA SER A 240 -19.25 -6.02 -14.11
C SER A 240 -18.35 -5.87 -15.32
N VAL A 241 -18.92 -5.46 -16.46
CA VAL A 241 -18.14 -5.26 -17.69
C VAL A 241 -17.09 -4.16 -17.51
N GLU A 242 -17.46 -3.07 -16.86
CA GLU A 242 -16.56 -1.95 -16.59
C GLU A 242 -15.41 -2.34 -15.66
N GLY A 243 -15.69 -3.12 -14.62
CA GLY A 243 -14.67 -3.69 -13.74
C GLY A 243 -13.73 -4.61 -14.51
N THR A 244 -14.26 -5.61 -15.21
CA THR A 244 -13.46 -6.60 -15.95
C THR A 244 -12.54 -5.94 -16.99
N LEU A 245 -13.04 -4.95 -17.75
CA LEU A 245 -12.22 -4.20 -18.70
C LEU A 245 -11.13 -3.39 -17.99
N ALA A 246 -11.44 -2.74 -16.87
CA ALA A 246 -10.43 -1.98 -16.12
C ALA A 246 -9.36 -2.89 -15.51
N GLY A 247 -9.73 -4.07 -15.01
CA GLY A 247 -8.79 -5.09 -14.54
C GLY A 247 -7.87 -5.59 -15.65
N LEU A 248 -8.43 -5.88 -16.84
CA LEU A 248 -7.66 -6.27 -18.02
C LEU A 248 -6.62 -5.22 -18.41
N LEU A 249 -7.02 -3.95 -18.47
CA LEU A 249 -6.10 -2.85 -18.78
C LEU A 249 -5.03 -2.69 -17.69
N ALA A 250 -5.36 -2.94 -16.43
CA ALA A 250 -4.42 -2.85 -15.33
C ALA A 250 -3.36 -3.97 -15.35
N SER A 251 -3.73 -5.22 -15.65
CA SER A 251 -2.76 -6.31 -15.84
C SER A 251 -1.90 -6.09 -17.08
N MET A 252 -2.47 -5.62 -18.20
CA MET A 252 -1.70 -5.25 -19.40
C MET A 252 -0.67 -4.17 -19.10
N LEU A 253 -1.06 -3.13 -18.37
CA LEU A 253 -0.16 -2.05 -17.97
C LEU A 253 1.00 -2.59 -17.13
N LEU A 254 0.72 -3.37 -16.07
CA LEU A 254 1.77 -3.88 -15.19
C LEU A 254 2.69 -4.90 -15.89
N ALA A 255 2.13 -5.77 -16.73
CA ALA A 255 2.91 -6.70 -17.55
C ALA A 255 3.81 -5.96 -18.56
N SER A 256 3.32 -4.87 -19.16
CA SER A 256 4.13 -4.04 -20.07
C SER A 256 5.30 -3.36 -19.34
N ILE A 257 5.12 -2.97 -18.08
CA ILE A 257 6.18 -2.42 -17.24
C ILE A 257 7.20 -3.50 -16.89
N GLY A 258 6.75 -4.69 -16.49
CA GLY A 258 7.63 -5.85 -16.29
C GLY A 258 8.46 -6.16 -17.53
N CYS A 259 7.86 -6.08 -18.72
CA CYS A 259 8.56 -6.28 -19.98
C CYS A 259 9.59 -5.19 -20.27
N GLN A 260 9.26 -3.91 -20.05
CA GLN A 260 10.19 -2.79 -20.25
C GLN A 260 11.36 -2.81 -19.26
N MET A 261 11.12 -3.30 -18.04
CA MET A 261 12.16 -3.45 -17.03
C MET A 261 13.05 -4.69 -17.24
N GLY A 262 12.71 -5.55 -18.21
CA GLY A 262 13.48 -6.75 -18.52
C GLY A 262 13.23 -7.95 -17.58
N GLU A 263 12.21 -7.86 -16.72
CA GLU A 263 11.81 -8.95 -15.81
C GLU A 263 11.17 -10.11 -16.58
N ILE A 264 10.44 -9.78 -17.63
CA ILE A 264 9.76 -10.75 -18.49
C ILE A 264 9.87 -10.34 -19.96
N ASN A 265 9.72 -11.29 -20.88
CA ASN A 265 9.63 -11.02 -22.32
C ASN A 265 8.18 -10.76 -22.77
N GLY A 266 7.99 -10.40 -24.04
CA GLY A 266 6.67 -10.07 -24.58
C GLY A 266 5.66 -11.22 -24.55
N LEU A 267 6.11 -12.47 -24.71
CA LEU A 267 5.25 -13.65 -24.64
C LEU A 267 4.83 -13.92 -23.18
N GLU A 268 5.78 -13.84 -22.26
CA GLU A 268 5.54 -13.94 -20.82
C GLU A 268 4.57 -12.86 -20.33
N ALA A 269 4.62 -11.64 -20.89
CA ALA A 269 3.66 -10.60 -20.57
C ALA A 269 2.22 -10.99 -20.97
N ILE A 270 2.03 -11.60 -22.15
CA ILE A 270 0.74 -12.14 -22.58
C ILE A 270 0.29 -13.25 -21.63
N ILE A 271 1.20 -14.15 -21.24
CA ILE A 271 0.93 -15.24 -20.30
C ILE A 271 0.48 -14.68 -18.94
N CYS A 272 1.17 -13.67 -18.41
CA CYS A 272 0.77 -13.00 -17.17
C CYS A 272 -0.65 -12.45 -17.26
N VAL A 273 -0.99 -11.72 -18.35
CA VAL A 273 -2.32 -11.14 -18.54
C VAL A 273 -3.39 -12.24 -18.59
N VAL A 274 -3.18 -13.28 -19.39
CA VAL A 274 -4.14 -14.40 -19.51
C VAL A 274 -4.32 -15.11 -18.17
N ALA A 275 -3.21 -15.45 -17.49
CA ALA A 275 -3.25 -16.09 -16.18
C ALA A 275 -3.97 -15.22 -15.14
N SER A 276 -3.76 -13.90 -15.15
CA SER A 276 -4.47 -12.96 -14.28
C SER A 276 -5.98 -12.96 -14.51
N GLN A 277 -6.45 -13.02 -15.75
CA GLN A 277 -7.89 -13.04 -16.03
C GLN A 277 -8.55 -14.35 -15.60
N ILE A 278 -7.87 -15.48 -15.81
CA ILE A 278 -8.35 -16.79 -15.37
C ILE A 278 -8.39 -16.84 -13.83
N ALA A 279 -7.35 -16.33 -13.17
CA ALA A 279 -7.26 -16.32 -11.72
C ALA A 279 -8.36 -15.43 -11.09
N ASN A 280 -8.58 -14.23 -11.62
CA ASN A 280 -9.64 -13.34 -11.15
C ASN A 280 -11.05 -13.91 -11.38
N LEU A 281 -11.26 -14.64 -12.47
CA LEU A 281 -12.51 -15.37 -12.67
C LEU A 281 -12.69 -16.46 -11.60
N GLY A 282 -11.61 -17.20 -11.29
CA GLY A 282 -11.59 -18.20 -10.24
C GLY A 282 -11.88 -17.60 -8.85
N GLU A 283 -11.30 -16.45 -8.54
CA GLU A 283 -11.59 -15.67 -7.34
C GLU A 283 -13.07 -15.33 -7.24
N SER A 284 -13.66 -14.81 -8.32
CA SER A 284 -15.08 -14.45 -8.30
C SER A 284 -15.99 -15.67 -8.14
N ILE A 285 -15.59 -16.83 -8.68
CA ILE A 285 -16.30 -18.10 -8.46
C ILE A 285 -16.20 -18.51 -7.00
N ILE A 286 -15.01 -18.44 -6.40
CA ILE A 286 -14.80 -18.75 -4.98
C ILE A 286 -15.63 -17.81 -4.11
N GLY A 287 -15.66 -16.51 -4.41
CA GLY A 287 -16.46 -15.54 -3.69
C GLY A 287 -17.95 -15.84 -3.77
N ALA A 288 -18.47 -16.04 -4.97
CA ALA A 288 -19.88 -16.37 -5.17
C ALA A 288 -20.29 -17.73 -4.57
N ALA A 289 -19.37 -18.70 -4.54
CA ALA A 289 -19.66 -20.07 -4.13
C ALA A 289 -19.40 -20.34 -2.64
N LEU A 290 -18.47 -19.64 -1.99
CA LEU A 290 -17.95 -20.01 -0.67
C LEU A 290 -17.91 -18.85 0.32
N GLN A 291 -17.67 -17.61 -0.09
CA GLN A 291 -17.63 -16.49 0.86
C GLN A 291 -19.00 -16.26 1.50
N GLU A 292 -18.99 -15.90 2.78
CA GLU A 292 -20.18 -15.66 3.62
C GLU A 292 -21.11 -16.88 3.84
N LYS A 293 -20.75 -18.06 3.34
CA LYS A 293 -21.50 -19.30 3.61
C LYS A 293 -21.14 -19.91 4.97
N GLU A 294 -22.11 -20.58 5.59
CA GLU A 294 -21.88 -21.34 6.82
C GLU A 294 -20.78 -22.39 6.61
N GLY A 295 -19.83 -22.47 7.55
CA GLY A 295 -18.65 -23.35 7.47
C GLY A 295 -17.41 -22.73 6.77
N PHE A 296 -17.56 -21.64 6.01
CA PHE A 296 -16.47 -21.00 5.27
C PHE A 296 -16.08 -19.60 5.80
N GLN A 297 -16.46 -19.28 7.03
CA GLN A 297 -16.18 -17.97 7.64
C GLN A 297 -14.68 -17.64 7.79
N TRP A 298 -13.80 -18.65 7.72
CA TRP A 298 -12.35 -18.48 7.70
C TRP A 298 -11.83 -17.94 6.35
N LEU A 299 -12.61 -18.11 5.27
CA LEU A 299 -12.30 -17.66 3.91
C LEU A 299 -12.61 -16.17 3.75
N ASN A 300 -11.86 -15.35 4.47
CA ASN A 300 -11.95 -13.90 4.37
C ASN A 300 -11.23 -13.38 3.11
N ASN A 301 -11.41 -12.09 2.82
CA ASN A 301 -10.86 -11.45 1.61
C ASN A 301 -9.33 -11.54 1.54
N ASP A 302 -8.61 -11.52 2.67
CA ASP A 302 -7.15 -11.64 2.67
C ASP A 302 -6.72 -13.08 2.26
N VAL A 303 -7.45 -14.12 2.67
CA VAL A 303 -7.19 -15.51 2.27
C VAL A 303 -7.55 -15.76 0.81
N VAL A 304 -8.70 -15.25 0.36
CA VAL A 304 -9.12 -15.33 -1.05
C VAL A 304 -8.10 -14.63 -1.96
N ASN A 305 -7.55 -13.49 -1.52
CA ASN A 305 -6.46 -12.83 -2.22
C ASN A 305 -5.22 -13.73 -2.37
N ILE A 306 -4.81 -14.45 -1.31
CA ILE A 306 -3.68 -15.38 -1.38
C ILE A 306 -3.94 -16.45 -2.43
N ILE A 307 -5.14 -17.04 -2.43
CA ILE A 307 -5.53 -18.08 -3.39
C ILE A 307 -5.49 -17.51 -4.81
N ASN A 308 -6.10 -16.35 -5.05
CA ASN A 308 -6.15 -15.71 -6.37
C ASN A 308 -4.74 -15.44 -6.93
N ILE A 309 -3.88 -14.77 -6.18
CA ILE A 309 -2.54 -14.43 -6.68
C ILE A 309 -1.66 -15.67 -6.87
N SER A 310 -1.89 -16.71 -6.05
CA SER A 310 -1.21 -18.01 -6.20
C SER A 310 -1.68 -18.74 -7.45
N MET A 311 -2.99 -18.74 -7.73
CA MET A 311 -3.55 -19.27 -8.98
C MET A 311 -2.94 -18.55 -10.18
N GLY A 312 -2.87 -17.21 -10.16
CA GLY A 312 -2.26 -16.43 -11.23
C GLY A 312 -0.78 -16.79 -11.46
N SER A 313 0.00 -16.89 -10.38
CA SER A 313 1.41 -17.29 -10.45
C SER A 313 1.58 -18.71 -11.01
N ILE A 314 0.82 -19.68 -10.49
CA ILE A 314 0.92 -21.09 -10.88
C ILE A 314 0.49 -21.26 -12.34
N LEU A 315 -0.63 -20.66 -12.75
CA LEU A 315 -1.11 -20.73 -14.12
C LEU A 315 -0.09 -20.16 -15.11
N ALA A 316 0.53 -19.01 -14.78
CA ALA A 316 1.57 -18.44 -15.64
C ALA A 316 2.76 -19.39 -15.83
N VAL A 317 3.25 -19.99 -14.73
CA VAL A 317 4.35 -20.96 -14.78
C VAL A 317 3.96 -22.22 -15.58
N LEU A 318 2.76 -22.76 -15.35
CA LEU A 318 2.29 -23.95 -16.08
C LEU A 318 2.11 -23.68 -17.57
N ILE A 319 1.51 -22.55 -17.94
CA ILE A 319 1.36 -22.15 -19.35
C ILE A 319 2.74 -22.01 -20.00
N GLN A 320 3.69 -21.34 -19.34
CA GLN A 320 5.05 -21.20 -19.85
C GLN A 320 5.72 -22.55 -20.06
N GLN A 321 5.57 -23.49 -19.13
CA GLN A 321 6.14 -24.83 -19.28
C GLN A 321 5.52 -25.59 -20.46
N ILE A 322 4.21 -25.50 -20.67
CA ILE A 322 3.54 -26.12 -21.82
C ILE A 322 4.04 -25.51 -23.13
N VAL A 323 4.17 -24.19 -23.18
CA VAL A 323 4.68 -23.48 -24.37
C VAL A 323 6.11 -23.92 -24.69
N LEU A 324 6.99 -23.98 -23.68
CA LEU A 324 8.36 -24.45 -23.85
C LEU A 324 8.40 -25.91 -24.34
N GLN A 325 7.58 -26.80 -23.78
CA GLN A 325 7.48 -28.19 -24.23
C GLN A 325 7.02 -28.30 -25.68
N SER A 326 6.01 -27.51 -26.08
CA SER A 326 5.49 -27.52 -27.45
C SER A 326 6.48 -27.00 -28.49
N TRP A 327 7.45 -26.19 -28.10
CA TRP A 327 8.52 -25.72 -28.99
C TRP A 327 9.64 -26.75 -29.18
N HIS A 328 9.79 -27.67 -28.23
CA HIS A 328 10.81 -28.72 -28.26
C HIS A 328 10.29 -30.07 -28.79
N ALA A 329 8.99 -30.19 -29.05
CA ALA A 329 8.33 -31.35 -29.64
C ALA A 329 8.20 -31.20 -31.17
#